data_AF-A0A8J5IVV7-F1
#
_entry.id   AF-A0A8J5IVV7-F1
#
_cell.length_a   1.000
_cell.length_b   1.000
_cell.length_c   1.000
_cell.angle_alpha   90.00
_cell.angle_beta   90.00
_cell.angle_gamma   90.00
#
_symmetry.space_group_name_H-M   'P 1'
#
loop_
_entity.id
_entity.type
_entity.pdbx_description
1 polymer ?
#
loop_
_entity_poly.entity_id
_entity_poly.type
_entity_poly.pdbx_seq_one_letter_code
_entity_poly.pdbx_strand_id
1 'polypeptide(L)'
;MKEEYVTAANAFVDASAADYVSCFQHCLDCSPDETQESQRKLISFKGDSLQLEMDIKIRLLQSVRKVSYVFKLNPVAVELFDIFESKLKDQQVEL
;
A
#
# COMPACT_ATOMS: atom_id res chain seq x y z
N MET A 1 10.80 -8.88 -0.35
CA MET A 1 10.25 -10.19 0.09
C MET A 1 9.36 -9.94 1.32
N LYS A 2 8.39 -10.81 1.63
CA LYS A 2 7.30 -10.58 2.62
C LYS A 2 7.80 -10.09 3.99
N GLU A 3 9.02 -10.47 4.35
CA GLU A 3 9.71 -10.15 5.59
C GLU A 3 10.02 -8.65 5.75
N GLU A 4 9.96 -7.86 4.67
CA GLU A 4 10.20 -6.41 4.71
C GLU A 4 9.04 -5.63 5.33
N TYR A 5 7.84 -6.19 5.32
CA TYR A 5 6.61 -5.53 5.83
C TYR A 5 5.80 -6.41 6.79
N VAL A 6 6.16 -7.69 6.95
CA VAL A 6 5.51 -8.60 7.91
C VAL A 6 6.38 -8.81 9.16
N THR A 7 5.76 -8.62 10.31
CA THR A 7 6.26 -8.83 11.67
C THR A 7 5.32 -9.79 12.42
N ALA A 8 5.75 -10.33 13.56
CA ALA A 8 4.87 -11.15 14.40
C ALA A 8 3.56 -10.42 14.83
N ALA A 9 3.58 -9.08 14.85
CA ALA A 9 2.42 -8.27 15.22
C ALA A 9 1.39 -8.09 14.09
N ASN A 10 1.76 -8.39 12.84
CA ASN A 10 0.88 -8.24 11.66
C ASN A 10 0.86 -9.50 10.76
N ALA A 11 1.47 -10.59 11.22
CA ALA A 11 1.47 -11.88 10.55
C ALA A 11 0.10 -12.56 10.68
N PHE A 12 -0.47 -12.94 9.54
CA PHE A 12 -1.61 -13.85 9.44
C PHE A 12 -1.10 -15.19 8.93
N VAL A 13 -1.49 -16.27 9.63
CA VAL A 13 -0.95 -17.63 9.43
C VAL A 13 -1.17 -18.11 8.00
N ASP A 14 -2.33 -17.82 7.43
CA ASP A 14 -2.73 -18.30 6.11
C ASP A 14 -2.55 -17.27 4.99
N ALA A 15 -1.98 -16.09 5.28
CA ALA A 15 -1.82 -15.04 4.28
C ALA A 15 -0.54 -15.22 3.47
N SER A 16 -0.68 -15.29 2.16
CA SER A 16 0.42 -15.17 1.20
C SER A 16 0.87 -13.72 1.05
N ALA A 17 2.02 -13.48 0.41
CA ALA A 17 2.46 -12.13 0.08
C ALA A 17 1.46 -11.39 -0.83
N ALA A 18 0.79 -12.11 -1.73
CA ALA A 18 -0.22 -11.53 -2.62
C ALA A 18 -1.43 -11.01 -1.84
N ASP A 19 -1.85 -11.70 -0.78
CA ASP A 19 -2.98 -11.27 0.06
C ASP A 19 -2.69 -9.94 0.76
N TYR A 20 -1.46 -9.74 1.25
CA TYR A 20 -1.04 -8.45 1.79
C TYR A 20 -1.05 -7.35 0.74
N VAL A 21 -0.54 -7.64 -0.46
CA VAL A 21 -0.52 -6.67 -1.58
C VAL A 21 -1.94 -6.25 -1.96
N SER A 22 -2.86 -7.20 -2.13
CA SER A 22 -4.26 -6.92 -2.42
C SER A 22 -4.93 -6.12 -1.31
N CYS A 23 -4.62 -6.41 -0.04
CA CYS A 23 -5.12 -5.63 1.09
C CYS A 23 -4.62 -4.18 1.06
N PHE A 24 -3.33 -3.96 0.79
CA PHE A 24 -2.77 -2.62 0.69
C PHE A 24 -3.35 -1.84 -0.50
N GLN A 25 -3.51 -2.47 -1.66
CA GLN A 25 -4.16 -1.88 -2.83
C GLN A 25 -5.58 -1.42 -2.49
N HIS A 26 -6.37 -2.30 -1.89
CA HIS A 26 -7.73 -1.96 -1.47
C HIS A 26 -7.76 -0.76 -0.51
N CYS A 27 -6.84 -0.71 0.47
CA CYS A 27 -6.73 0.42 1.40
C CYS A 27 -6.30 1.75 0.72
N LEU A 28 -5.61 1.68 -0.41
CA LEU A 28 -5.19 2.85 -1.20
C LEU A 28 -6.31 3.34 -2.15
N ASP A 29 -7.11 2.42 -2.66
CA ASP A 29 -8.20 2.72 -3.60
C ASP A 29 -9.43 3.29 -2.90
N CYS A 30 -9.71 2.89 -1.66
CA CYS A 30 -10.82 3.44 -0.87
C CYS A 30 -10.57 4.91 -0.47
N SER A 31 -11.63 5.73 -0.36
CA SER A 31 -11.48 7.06 0.23
C SER A 31 -11.21 6.95 1.74
N PRO A 32 -10.32 7.78 2.31
CA PRO A 32 -10.04 7.77 3.75
C PRO A 32 -11.27 8.06 4.64
N ASP A 33 -12.30 8.71 4.08
CA ASP A 33 -13.54 9.03 4.81
C ASP A 33 -14.63 7.95 4.66
N GLU A 34 -14.49 7.03 3.71
CA GLU A 34 -15.51 6.02 3.41
C GLU A 34 -15.47 4.84 4.36
N THR A 35 -14.29 4.49 4.90
CA THR A 35 -14.14 3.32 5.76
C THR A 35 -13.32 3.65 7.00
N GLN A 36 -13.93 3.55 8.18
CA GLN A 36 -13.20 3.68 9.46
C GLN A 36 -12.19 2.53 9.71
N GLU A 37 -12.09 1.60 8.77
CA GLU A 37 -11.35 0.35 8.83
C GLU A 37 -9.92 0.49 8.28
N SER A 38 -9.65 1.50 7.47
CA SER A 38 -8.31 1.85 7.04
C SER A 38 -8.05 3.34 7.25
N GLN A 39 -6.89 3.67 7.83
CA GLN A 39 -6.41 5.04 7.96
C GLN A 39 -5.05 5.12 7.31
N ARG A 40 -4.82 6.19 6.56
CA ARG A 40 -3.53 6.41 5.89
C ARG A 40 -3.08 7.83 6.04
N LYS A 41 -1.78 8.00 6.25
CA LYS A 41 -1.15 9.30 6.43
C LYS A 41 0.13 9.36 5.62
N LEU A 42 0.25 10.41 4.81
CA LEU A 42 1.49 10.73 4.12
C LEU A 42 2.28 11.73 4.96
N ILE A 43 3.53 11.40 5.24
CA ILE A 43 4.46 12.24 6.00
C ILE A 43 5.59 12.64 5.07
N SER A 44 5.83 13.95 4.96
CA SER A 44 7.00 14.49 4.28
C SER A 44 8.12 14.76 5.28
N PHE A 45 9.32 14.29 4.98
CA PHE A 45 10.53 14.63 5.72
C PHE A 45 11.38 15.63 4.92
N LYS A 46 12.41 16.19 5.57
CA LYS A 46 13.37 17.07 4.90
C LYS A 46 14.16 16.29 3.83
N GLY A 47 14.20 16.79 2.59
CA GLY A 47 14.97 16.21 1.49
C GLY A 47 14.17 15.22 0.63
N ASP A 48 12.94 15.58 0.26
CA ASP A 48 12.04 14.87 -0.68
C ASP A 48 11.69 13.42 -0.34
N SER A 49 12.11 12.91 0.82
CA SER A 49 11.70 11.60 1.29
C SER A 49 10.27 11.65 1.83
N LEU A 50 9.42 10.79 1.30
CA LEU A 50 8.03 10.60 1.72
C LEU A 50 7.88 9.27 2.46
N GLN A 51 6.96 9.23 3.42
CA GLN A 51 6.58 8.01 4.13
C GLN A 51 5.07 7.89 4.19
N LEU A 52 4.58 6.70 3.87
CA LEU A 52 3.20 6.32 4.04
C LEU A 52 3.07 5.49 5.31
N GLU A 53 2.31 5.99 6.27
CA GLU A 53 1.84 5.21 7.41
C GLU A 53 0.43 4.72 7.12
N MET A 54 0.21 3.42 7.28
CA MET A 54 -1.06 2.78 7.02
C MET A 54 -1.49 1.96 8.23
N ASP A 55 -2.68 2.23 8.71
CA ASP A 55 -3.30 1.59 9.85
C ASP A 55 -4.57 0.86 9.39
N ILE A 56 -4.63 -0.44 9.65
CA ILE A 56 -5.73 -1.31 9.25
C ILE A 56 -6.38 -1.88 10.51
N LYS A 57 -7.69 -1.71 10.65
CA LYS A 57 -8.47 -2.33 11.71
C LYS A 57 -9.05 -3.64 11.20
N ILE A 58 -8.71 -4.72 11.88
CA ILE A 58 -9.20 -6.06 11.57
C ILE A 58 -10.12 -6.48 12.70
N ARG A 59 -11.37 -6.73 12.36
CA ARG A 59 -12.39 -7.22 13.29
C ARG A 59 -12.34 -8.74 13.29
N LEU A 60 -12.09 -9.33 14.46
CA LEU A 60 -12.11 -10.77 14.65
C LEU A 60 -13.04 -11.09 15.82
N LEU A 61 -14.17 -11.72 15.50
CA LEU A 61 -15.25 -12.00 16.46
C LEU A 61 -15.67 -10.70 17.19
N GLN A 62 -15.42 -10.61 18.49
CA GLN A 62 -15.74 -9.45 19.32
C GLN A 62 -14.55 -8.51 19.55
N SER A 63 -13.38 -8.84 18.98
CA SER A 63 -12.14 -8.07 19.13
C SER A 63 -11.85 -7.24 17.88
N VAL A 64 -11.20 -6.10 18.09
CA VAL A 64 -10.65 -5.28 17.01
C VAL A 64 -9.14 -5.20 17.20
N ARG A 65 -8.39 -5.66 16.21
CA ARG A 65 -6.94 -5.54 16.17
C ARG A 65 -6.57 -4.42 15.21
N LYS A 66 -5.77 -3.46 15.68
CA LYS A 66 -5.16 -2.47 14.82
C LYS A 66 -3.79 -2.99 14.37
N VAL A 67 -3.53 -2.91 13.07
CA VAL A 67 -2.31 -3.35 12.43
C VAL A 67 -1.70 -2.18 11.69
N SER A 68 -0.43 -1.89 11.94
CA SER A 68 0.26 -0.73 11.39
C SER A 68 1.38 -1.14 10.45
N TYR A 69 1.49 -0.44 9.34
CA TYR A 69 2.54 -0.58 8.34
C TYR A 69 3.16 0.79 8.05
N VAL A 70 4.48 0.78 7.84
CA VAL A 70 5.24 1.99 7.53
C VAL A 70 6.03 1.73 6.26
N PHE A 71 5.74 2.51 5.23
CA PHE A 71 6.38 2.40 3.92
C PHE A 71 7.19 3.67 3.65
N LYS A 72 8.51 3.50 3.45
CA LYS A 72 9.33 4.57 2.89
C LYS A 72 9.08 4.62 1.39
N LEU A 73 8.56 5.74 0.91
CA LEU A 73 8.30 5.93 -0.50
C LEU A 73 9.56 6.44 -1.16
N ASN A 74 10.06 5.65 -2.11
CA ASN A 74 11.12 6.10 -2.99
C ASN A 74 10.48 6.91 -4.12
N PRO A 75 11.03 8.09 -4.45
CA PRO A 75 10.55 8.84 -5.61
C PRO A 75 10.72 7.96 -6.84
N VAL A 76 9.61 7.65 -7.50
CA VAL A 76 9.64 7.08 -8.85
C VAL A 76 9.91 8.27 -9.77
N ALA A 77 11.00 8.21 -10.53
CA ALA A 77 11.32 9.25 -11.49
C ALA A 77 10.12 9.43 -12.44
N VAL A 78 9.71 10.68 -12.67
CA VAL A 78 8.61 11.02 -13.59
C VAL A 78 8.85 10.39 -14.98
N GLU A 79 10.12 10.29 -15.38
CA GLU A 79 10.56 9.60 -16.61
C GLU A 79 10.08 8.15 -16.73
N LEU A 80 9.93 7.42 -15.63
CA LEU A 80 9.39 6.05 -15.67
C LEU A 80 7.90 6.07 -16.00
N PHE A 81 7.12 7.02 -15.49
CA PHE A 81 5.70 7.15 -15.84
C PHE A 81 5.52 7.50 -17.32
N ASP A 82 6.34 8.40 -17.87
CA ASP A 82 6.32 8.72 -19.30
C ASP A 82 6.67 7.51 -20.18
N ILE A 83 7.67 6.71 -19.77
CA ILE A 83 8.05 5.47 -20.45
C ILE A 83 6.92 4.43 -20.35
N PHE A 84 6.30 4.27 -19.18
CA PHE A 84 5.19 3.34 -19.00
C PHE A 84 3.94 3.77 -19.78
N GLU A 85 3.64 5.08 -19.81
CA GLU A 85 2.54 5.63 -20.59
C GLU A 85 2.78 5.47 -22.09
N SER A 86 4.00 5.72 -22.57
CA SER A 86 4.38 5.48 -23.97
C SER A 86 4.24 4.01 -24.33
N LYS A 87 4.74 3.09 -23.50
CA LYS A 87 4.62 1.64 -23.74
C LYS A 87 3.17 1.15 -23.71
N LEU A 88 2.33 1.70 -22.84
CA LEU A 88 0.89 1.39 -22.79
C LEU A 88 0.18 1.88 -24.05
N LYS A 89 0.51 3.08 -24.54
CA LYS A 89 -0.01 3.62 -25.81
C LYS A 89 0.41 2.74 -26.99
N ASP A 90 1.68 2.34 -27.05
CA ASP A 90 2.18 1.45 -28.11
C ASP A 90 1.45 0.11 -28.13
N GLN A 91 1.16 -0.48 -26.96
CA GLN A 91 0.37 -1.72 -26.86
C GLN A 91 -1.11 -1.56 -27.26
N GLN A 92 -1.68 -0.37 -27.10
CA GLN A 92 -3.07 -0.10 -27.48
C GLN A 92 -3.25 0.11 -28.99
N VAL A 93 -2.16 0.44 -29.70
CA VAL A 93 -2.14 0.68 -31.16
C VAL A 93 -1.85 -0.62 -31.94
N GLU A 94 -1.32 -1.67 -31.30
CA GLU A 94 -1.08 -2.99 -31.92
C GLU A 94 -2.31 -3.93 -31.92
N LEU A 95 -3.52 -3.45 -31.60
CA LEU A 95 -4.79 -4.21 -31.65
C LEU A 95 -5.73 -3.72 -32.76
#